data_AF-A0A1J4YVJ1-F1
#
_entry.id   AF-A0A1J4YVJ1-F1
#
_cell.length_a   1.000
_cell.length_b   1.000
_cell.length_c   1.000
_cell.angle_alpha   90.00
_cell.angle_beta   90.00
_cell.angle_gamma   90.00
#
_symmetry.space_group_name_H-M   'P 1'
#
loop_
_entity.id
_entity.type
_entity.pdbx_description
1 polymer ?
#
loop_
_entity_poly.entity_id
_entity_poly.type
_entity_poly.pdbx_seq_one_letter_code
_entity_poly.pdbx_strand_id
1 'polypeptide(L)' 'MQERLNEEVRRRERVIRIFPNDESALRLIGALLAEQNEVWQERKYLDMDEFNEWVAAQKEAKRGNNIVALAG' A
#
# COMPACT_ATOMS: atom_id res chain seq x y z
N MET A 1 0.62 7.76 -12.65
CA MET A 1 1.28 6.49 -12.23
C MET A 1 1.27 5.46 -13.35
N GLN A 2 0.12 5.24 -14.00
CA GLN A 2 0.03 4.39 -15.20
C GLN A 2 0.94 4.88 -16.34
N GLU A 3 1.04 6.18 -16.59
CA GLU A 3 1.93 6.74 -17.62
C GLU A 3 3.40 6.38 -17.37
N ARG A 4 3.89 6.52 -16.13
CA ARG A 4 5.25 6.13 -15.74
C ARG A 4 5.52 4.63 -15.93
N LEU A 5 4.54 3.78 -15.61
CA LEU A 5 4.61 2.34 -15.87
C LEU A 5 4.71 2.05 -17.37
N ASN A 6 3.89 2.70 -18.19
CA ASN A 6 3.89 2.53 -19.64
C ASN A 6 5.21 3.01 -20.28
N GLU A 7 5.78 4.12 -19.78
CA GLU A 7 7.11 4.60 -20.18
C GLU A 7 8.20 3.58 -19.85
N GLU A 8 8.18 2.99 -18.66
CA GLU A 8 9.17 1.99 -18.25
C GLU A 8 9.06 0.70 -19.07
N VAL A 9 7.83 0.27 -19.40
CA VAL A 9 7.62 -0.84 -20.36
C VAL A 9 8.27 -0.51 -21.71
N ARG A 10 8.02 0.69 -22.26
CA ARG A 10 8.63 1.13 -23.53
C ARG A 10 10.16 1.22 -23.46
N ARG A 11 10.70 1.64 -22.31
CA ARG A 11 12.15 1.73 -22.09
C ARG A 11 12.80 0.34 -22.09
N ARG A 12 12.20 -0.63 -21.40
CA ARG A 12 12.71 -2.02 -21.34
C ARG A 12 12.52 -2.74 -22.69
N GLU A 13 11.40 -2.50 -23.37
CA GLU A 13 11.15 -2.96 -24.74
C GLU A 13 12.23 -2.47 -25.72
N ARG A 14 12.63 -1.19 -25.64
CA ARG A 14 13.64 -0.60 -26.55
C ARG A 14 14.98 -1.34 -26.53
N VAL A 15 15.35 -1.95 -25.40
CA VAL A 15 16.58 -2.74 -25.27
C VAL A 15 16.43 -4.11 -25.95
N ILE A 16 15.26 -4.75 -25.78
CA ILE A 16 14.93 -6.07 -26.33
C ILE A 16 14.72 -6.02 -27.84
N ARG A 17 14.17 -4.92 -28.36
CA ARG A 17 13.80 -4.64 -29.76
C ARG A 17 12.67 -5.52 -30.31
N ILE A 18 12.75 -6.84 -30.16
CA ILE A 18 11.75 -7.81 -30.65
C ILE A 18 11.61 -8.95 -29.62
N PHE A 19 10.38 -9.27 -29.23
CA PHE A 19 10.13 -10.42 -28.38
C PHE A 19 10.06 -11.72 -29.21
N PRO A 20 10.63 -12.83 -28.72
CA PRO A 20 10.61 -14.10 -29.44
C PRO A 20 9.24 -14.78 -29.42
N ASN A 21 8.37 -14.43 -28.45
CA ASN A 21 6.99 -14.86 -28.32
C ASN A 21 6.25 -14.00 -27.29
N ASP A 22 4.92 -14.15 -27.25
CA ASP A 22 4.05 -13.42 -26.33
C ASP A 22 4.34 -13.73 -24.86
N GLU A 23 4.68 -14.98 -24.53
CA GLU A 23 5.05 -15.36 -23.16
C GLU A 23 6.25 -14.56 -22.64
N SER A 24 7.21 -14.24 -23.50
CA SER A 24 8.38 -13.44 -23.11
C SER A 24 8.00 -12.00 -22.79
N ALA A 25 7.06 -11.41 -23.53
CA ALA A 25 6.53 -10.09 -23.23
C ALA A 25 5.73 -10.10 -21.91
N LEU A 26 4.88 -11.11 -21.72
CA LEU A 26 4.13 -11.34 -20.48
C LEU A 26 5.05 -11.46 -19.26
N ARG A 27 6.16 -12.21 -19.38
CA ARG A 27 7.16 -12.32 -18.30
C ARG A 27 7.78 -10.98 -17.93
N LEU A 28 8.17 -10.17 -18.91
CA LEU A 28 8.75 -8.85 -18.65
C LEU A 28 7.76 -7.92 -17.94
N ILE A 29 6.55 -7.83 -18.48
CA ILE A 29 5.51 -6.94 -17.96
C ILE A 29 5.09 -7.42 -16.56
N GLY A 30 4.89 -8.73 -16.38
CA GLY A 30 4.56 -9.33 -15.09
C GLY A 30 5.61 -9.07 -14.02
N ALA A 31 6.90 -9.21 -14.36
CA ALA A 31 8.00 -8.91 -13.44
C ALA A 31 8.04 -7.43 -13.04
N LEU A 32 7.85 -6.51 -14.00
CA LEU A 32 7.79 -5.07 -13.71
C LEU A 32 6.60 -4.71 -12.81
N LEU A 33 5.43 -5.32 -13.05
CA LEU A 33 4.25 -5.10 -12.22
C LEU A 33 4.43 -5.64 -10.81
N ALA A 34 5.09 -6.79 -10.65
CA ALA A 34 5.41 -7.34 -9.33
C ALA A 34 6.33 -6.39 -8.54
N GLU A 35 7.41 -5.89 -9.18
CA GLU A 35 8.32 -4.90 -8.61
C GLU A 35 7.57 -3.62 -8.19
N GLN A 36 6.67 -3.12 -9.04
CA GLN A 36 5.88 -1.93 -8.69
C GLN A 36 4.87 -2.19 -7.57
N ASN A 37 4.30 -3.39 -7.51
CA ASN A 37 3.38 -3.78 -6.45
C ASN A 37 4.07 -3.81 -5.10
N GLU A 38 5.29 -4.34 -5.00
CA GLU A 38 6.09 -4.32 -3.76
C GLU A 38 6.25 -2.88 -3.24
N VAL A 39 6.61 -1.94 -4.13
CA VAL A 39 6.73 -0.51 -3.78
C VAL A 39 5.39 0.11 -3.34
N TRP A 40 4.25 -0.40 -3.81
CA TRP A 40 2.93 0.08 -3.35
C TRP A 40 2.53 -0.52 -2.02
N GLN A 41 2.89 -1.77 -1.74
CA GLN A 41 2.63 -2.42 -0.45
C GLN A 41 3.35 -1.72 0.71
N GLU A 42 4.51 -1.12 0.45
CA GLU A 42 5.26 -0.35 1.46
C GLU A 42 4.58 0.97 1.86
N ARG A 43 3.57 1.44 1.12
CA ARG A 43 2.93 2.72 1.39
C ARG A 43 1.83 2.55 2.44
N LYS A 44 1.97 3.23 3.58
CA LYS A 44 0.85 3.47 4.50
C LYS A 44 -0.08 4.51 3.89
N TYR A 45 -1.19 4.05 3.30
CA TYR A 45 -2.22 4.93 2.74
C TYR A 45 -3.16 5.53 3.79
N LEU A 46 -3.20 4.93 4.97
CA LEU A 46 -3.97 5.44 6.10
C LEU A 46 -3.14 5.24 7.37
N ASP A 47 -2.75 6.35 7.99
CA ASP A 47 -2.15 6.33 9.31
C ASP A 47 -3.27 6.32 10.36
N MET A 48 -3.24 5.33 11.24
CA MET A 48 -4.28 5.12 12.25
C MET A 48 -3.83 5.59 13.63
N ASP A 49 -2.61 6.12 13.76
CA ASP A 49 -2.02 6.46 15.05
C ASP A 49 -2.88 7.48 15.81
N GLU A 50 -3.30 8.57 15.16
CA GLU A 50 -4.20 9.58 15.75
C GLU A 50 -5.57 9.00 16.15
N PHE A 51 -6.15 8.14 15.31
CA PHE A 51 -7.42 7.46 15.63
C PHE A 51 -7.26 6.53 16.83
N ASN A 52 -6.16 5.78 16.89
CA ASN A 52 -5.87 4.85 17.98
C ASN A 52 -5.66 5.59 19.30
N GLU A 53 -4.97 6.73 19.28
CA GLU A 53 -4.82 7.62 20.43
C GLU A 53 -6.19 8.13 20.92
N TRP A 54 -7.04 8.57 20.00
CA TRP A 54 -8.40 9.01 20.33
C TRP A 54 -9.24 7.89 20.95
N VAL A 55 -9.19 6.67 20.38
CA VAL A 55 -9.89 5.50 20.92
C VAL A 55 -9.38 5.14 22.32
N ALA A 56 -8.07 5.22 22.56
CA ALA A 56 -7.48 4.95 23.86
C ALA A 56 -7.94 5.96 24.92
N ALA A 57 -7.94 7.26 24.57
CA ALA A 57 -8.42 8.32 25.46
C ALA A 57 -9.91 8.14 25.83
N GLN A 58 -10.75 7.77 24.86
CA GLN A 58 -12.18 7.46 25.07
C GLN A 58 -12.38 6.28 26.02
N LYS A 59 -11.58 5.21 25.90
CA LYS A 59 -11.66 4.04 26.79
C LYS A 59 -11.31 4.41 28.23
N GLU A 60 -10.26 5.18 28.44
CA GLU A 60 -9.87 5.64 29.78
C GLU A 60 -10.91 6.56 30.40
N ALA A 61 -11.47 7.49 29.62
CA ALA A 61 -12.55 8.36 30.08
C ALA A 61 -13.81 7.57 30.51
N LYS A 62 -14.21 6.56 29.71
CA LYS A 62 -15.33 5.67 30.07
C LYS A 62 -15.03 4.82 31.30
N ARG A 63 -13.80 4.34 31.47
CA ARG A 63 -13.40 3.57 32.66
C ARG A 63 -13.50 4.44 33.91
N GLY A 64 -12.97 5.66 33.88
CA GLY A 64 -13.09 6.62 34.98
C GLY A 64 -14.54 6.90 35.37
N ASN A 65 -15.40 7.12 34.37
CA ASN A 65 -16.83 7.39 34.60
C ASN A 65 -17.57 6.22 35.28
N ASN A 66 -17.26 4.98 34.90
CA ASN A 66 -17.87 3.79 35.51
C ASN A 66 -17.43 3.58 36.97
N ILE A 67 -16.18 3.94 37.32
CA ILE A 67 -15.68 3.81 38.70
C ILE A 67 -16.39 4.81 39.62
N VAL A 68 -16.56 6.06 39.16
CA VAL A 68 -17.27 7.11 39.90
C VAL A 68 -18.75 6.74 40.09
N ALA A 69 -19.39 6.12 39.09
CA ALA A 69 -20.78 5.70 39.18
C ALA A 69 -21.05 4.52 40.14
N LEU A 70 -20.03 3.73 40.49
CA LEU A 70 -20.13 2.58 41.41
C LEU A 70 -19.79 2.93 42.86
N ALA A 71 -19.24 4.13 43.11
CA ALA A 71 -18.75 4.57 44.42
C ALA A 71 -19.73 5.50 45.17
N GLY A 72 -20.90 5.80 44.61
CA GLY A 72 -21.99 6.56 45.25
C GLY A 72 -23.22 5.71 45.45
#